data_AF-A0A7W5AS75-F1
#
_entry.id   AF-A0A7W5AS75-F1
#
_cell.length_a   1.000
_cell.length_b   1.000
_cell.length_c   1.000
_cell.angle_alpha   90.00
_cell.angle_beta   90.00
_cell.angle_gamma   90.00
#
_symmetry.space_group_name_H-M   'P 1'
#
loop_
_entity.id
_entity.type
_entity.pdbx_description
1 polymer ?
#
loop_
_entity_poly.entity_id
_entity_poly.type
_entity_poly.pdbx_seq_one_letter_code
_entity_poly.pdbx_strand_id
1 'polypeptide(L)'
;MRRAKLPMFLTALTAVFAGAATAAVVVPAAAQAAPAKKQCVTDANLVPSCGVLWGGAAGGFTSKPRDLEHKNWEKLSGRTATIFHTYHKGDEAFPTKSEIAMTQDPANPRVLLLNWKIAYGS
;
A
#
# COMPACT_ATOMS: atom_id res chain seq x y z
N MET A 1 -23.60 47.20 14.93
CA MET A 1 -23.69 48.01 13.70
C MET A 1 -22.37 47.97 12.95
N ARG A 2 -22.44 47.94 11.61
CA ARG A 2 -21.37 48.01 10.58
C ARG A 2 -20.37 46.84 10.49
N ARG A 3 -20.76 45.79 9.75
CA ARG A 3 -19.83 45.01 8.91
C ARG A 3 -19.80 45.65 7.52
N ALA A 4 -18.67 46.22 7.12
CA ALA A 4 -18.47 46.67 5.74
C ALA A 4 -17.80 45.54 4.94
N LYS A 5 -18.45 45.13 3.85
CA LYS A 5 -17.97 44.14 2.88
C LYS A 5 -17.10 44.87 1.86
N LEU A 6 -15.88 44.37 1.59
CA LEU A 6 -15.06 44.86 0.49
C LEU A 6 -15.41 44.05 -0.79
N PRO A 7 -15.78 44.68 -1.91
CA PRO A 7 -16.11 43.98 -3.14
C PRO A 7 -14.86 43.49 -3.87
N MET A 8 -15.00 42.27 -4.37
CA MET A 8 -14.11 41.49 -5.22
C MET A 8 -13.99 42.17 -6.59
N PHE A 9 -12.83 42.80 -6.87
CA PHE A 9 -12.53 43.34 -8.20
C PHE A 9 -11.92 42.24 -9.07
N LEU A 10 -12.73 41.69 -9.98
CA LEU A 10 -12.26 40.99 -11.17
C LEU A 10 -11.52 42.00 -12.05
N THR A 11 -10.24 41.75 -12.32
CA THR A 11 -9.54 42.33 -13.46
C THR A 11 -9.31 41.23 -14.48
N ALA A 12 -10.17 41.21 -15.49
CA ALA A 12 -9.98 40.44 -16.71
C ALA A 12 -8.88 41.13 -17.53
N LEU A 13 -7.83 40.39 -17.88
CA LEU A 13 -6.84 40.82 -18.85
C LEU A 13 -6.98 39.94 -20.10
N THR A 14 -7.77 40.42 -21.06
CA THR A 14 -7.88 39.84 -22.41
C THR A 14 -6.70 40.30 -23.24
N ALA A 15 -5.73 39.41 -23.46
CA ALA A 15 -4.68 39.61 -24.46
C ALA A 15 -5.13 39.00 -25.80
N VAL A 16 -5.44 39.85 -26.78
CA VAL A 16 -5.71 39.43 -28.17
C VAL A 16 -4.37 39.31 -28.89
N PHE A 17 -3.93 38.08 -29.17
CA PHE A 17 -2.83 37.81 -30.08
C PHE A 17 -3.37 37.59 -31.48
N ALA A 18 -3.26 38.61 -32.35
CA ALA A 18 -3.40 38.45 -33.78
C ALA A 18 -2.05 37.97 -34.34
N GLY A 19 -1.91 36.65 -34.50
CA GLY A 19 -0.77 36.02 -35.14
C GLY A 19 -1.24 34.91 -36.05
N ALA A 20 -1.27 35.18 -37.36
CA ALA A 20 -1.43 34.14 -38.37
C ALA A 20 -0.14 33.30 -38.41
N ALA A 21 -0.12 32.21 -37.64
CA ALA A 21 0.93 31.21 -37.69
C ALA A 21 0.34 29.89 -38.18
N THR A 22 0.66 29.53 -39.41
CA THR A 22 0.58 28.15 -39.91
C THR A 22 1.61 27.33 -39.15
N ALA A 23 1.21 26.69 -38.05
CA ALA A 23 2.06 25.81 -37.27
C ALA A 23 1.50 24.38 -37.30
N ALA A 24 2.36 23.46 -37.72
CA ALA A 24 2.09 22.07 -38.03
C ALA A 24 1.34 21.32 -36.92
N VAL A 25 0.45 20.41 -37.33
CA VAL A 25 -0.13 19.40 -36.46
C VAL A 25 1.01 18.51 -35.98
N VAL A 26 1.50 18.76 -34.77
CA VAL A 26 2.42 17.87 -34.06
C VAL A 26 1.60 16.65 -33.67
N VAL A 27 1.74 15.56 -34.42
CA VAL A 27 1.18 14.27 -33.99
C VAL A 27 1.86 13.91 -32.68
N PRO A 28 1.13 13.72 -31.57
CA PRO A 28 1.76 13.35 -30.31
C PRO A 28 2.48 12.01 -30.51
N ALA A 29 3.79 11.99 -30.28
CA ALA A 29 4.54 10.75 -30.25
C ALA A 29 3.92 9.85 -29.18
N ALA A 30 3.57 8.61 -29.55
CA ALA A 30 3.08 7.63 -28.61
C ALA A 30 4.14 7.46 -27.50
N ALA A 31 3.78 7.84 -26.27
CA ALA A 31 4.65 7.64 -25.12
C ALA A 31 5.00 6.15 -25.02
N GLN A 32 6.29 5.81 -25.05
CA GLN A 32 6.71 4.45 -24.73
C GLN A 32 6.16 4.09 -23.34
N ALA A 33 5.39 3.00 -23.27
CA ALA A 33 4.92 2.47 -22.00
C ALA A 33 6.12 2.20 -21.11
N ALA A 34 6.08 2.68 -19.86
CA ALA A 34 7.10 2.36 -18.89
C ALA A 34 7.24 0.83 -18.80
N PRO A 35 8.46 0.29 -18.71
CA PRO A 35 8.66 -1.14 -18.55
C PRO A 35 7.82 -1.62 -17.37
N ALA A 36 7.06 -2.70 -17.59
CA ALA A 36 6.23 -3.30 -16.56
C ALA A 36 7.10 -3.52 -15.31
N LYS A 37 6.64 -3.02 -14.15
CA LYS A 37 7.34 -3.26 -12.90
C LYS A 37 7.52 -4.77 -12.76
N LYS A 38 8.78 -5.23 -12.69
CA LYS A 38 9.05 -6.65 -12.41
C LYS A 38 8.33 -6.97 -11.10
N GLN A 39 7.44 -7.96 -11.15
CA GLN A 39 6.78 -8.46 -9.94
C GLN A 39 7.87 -9.13 -9.10
N CYS A 40 8.24 -8.50 -7.97
CA CYS A 40 9.05 -9.20 -6.97
C CYS A 40 8.20 -10.33 -6.43
N VAL A 41 8.71 -11.55 -6.53
CA VAL A 41 8.04 -12.76 -6.02
C VAL A 41 8.92 -13.38 -4.96
N THR A 42 8.28 -14.05 -4.02
CA THR A 42 8.95 -14.91 -3.05
C THR A 42 8.90 -16.33 -3.60
N ASP A 43 10.05 -16.99 -3.73
CA ASP A 43 10.11 -18.36 -4.25
C ASP A 43 9.74 -19.41 -3.18
N ALA A 44 9.84 -20.69 -3.55
CA ALA A 44 9.55 -21.80 -2.65
C ALA A 44 10.51 -21.89 -1.44
N ASN A 45 11.70 -21.29 -1.52
CA ASN A 45 12.67 -21.21 -0.43
C ASN A 45 12.46 -19.95 0.44
N LEU A 46 11.38 -19.21 0.19
CA LEU A 46 11.06 -17.95 0.85
C LEU A 46 12.09 -16.83 0.60
N VAL A 47 12.79 -16.89 -0.54
CA VAL A 47 13.75 -15.86 -0.94
C VAL A 47 13.07 -14.88 -1.90
N PRO A 48 13.14 -13.55 -1.66
CA PRO A 48 12.58 -12.57 -2.58
C PRO A 48 13.47 -12.44 -3.84
N SER A 49 12.86 -12.42 -5.02
CA SER A 49 13.57 -12.19 -6.29
C SER A 49 14.12 -10.76 -6.43
N CYS A 50 13.62 -9.82 -5.62
CA CYS A 50 14.14 -8.49 -5.46
C CYS A 50 13.77 -7.86 -4.12
N GLY A 51 14.59 -6.90 -3.67
CA GLY A 51 14.35 -6.16 -2.43
C GLY A 51 14.57 -7.01 -1.19
N VAL A 52 13.81 -6.71 -0.13
CA VAL A 52 13.85 -7.43 1.14
C VAL A 52 12.42 -7.77 1.56
N LEU A 53 12.24 -8.93 2.17
CA LEU A 53 11.01 -9.21 2.90
C LEU A 53 10.96 -8.32 4.14
N TRP A 54 9.80 -7.72 4.39
CA TRP A 54 9.63 -6.78 5.48
C TRP A 54 8.25 -7.00 6.11
N GLY A 55 8.22 -7.05 7.44
CA GLY A 55 7.02 -7.26 8.21
C GLY A 55 7.35 -7.37 9.69
N GLY A 56 6.34 -7.68 10.50
CA GLY A 56 6.51 -7.85 11.93
C GLY A 56 5.30 -8.49 12.59
N ALA A 57 5.53 -9.06 13.77
CA ALA A 57 4.51 -9.66 14.62
C ALA A 57 3.71 -8.60 15.40
N ALA A 58 3.08 -7.67 14.67
CA ALA A 58 2.27 -6.63 15.25
C ALA A 58 1.09 -7.21 16.05
N GLY A 59 0.79 -6.60 17.21
CA GLY A 59 -0.22 -7.12 18.13
C GLY A 59 0.21 -8.37 18.91
N GLY A 60 1.43 -8.90 18.68
CA GLY A 60 2.07 -10.07 19.30
C GLY A 60 1.69 -10.35 20.76
N PHE A 61 1.68 -9.29 21.56
CA PHE A 61 1.53 -9.31 23.01
C PHE A 61 0.31 -8.52 23.49
N THR A 62 -0.72 -8.41 22.64
CA THR A 62 -1.96 -7.68 22.93
C THR A 62 -3.18 -8.62 22.86
N SER A 63 -4.32 -8.16 23.40
CA SER A 63 -5.62 -8.83 23.29
C SER A 63 -6.39 -8.47 22.01
N LYS A 64 -5.83 -7.59 21.16
CA LYS A 64 -6.51 -7.15 19.95
C LYS A 64 -6.29 -8.12 18.79
N PRO A 65 -7.20 -8.12 17.78
CA PRO A 65 -7.02 -8.90 16.56
C PRO A 65 -5.71 -8.57 15.85
N ARG A 66 -5.00 -9.60 15.39
CA ARG A 66 -3.64 -9.45 14.82
C ARG A 66 -3.64 -8.78 13.45
N ASP A 67 -4.64 -9.05 12.64
CA ASP A 67 -4.86 -8.39 11.36
C ASP A 67 -5.12 -6.87 11.53
N LEU A 68 -5.92 -6.50 12.53
CA LEU A 68 -6.18 -5.10 12.87
C LEU A 68 -4.89 -4.39 13.33
N GLU A 69 -4.18 -4.98 14.29
CA GLU A 69 -2.95 -4.39 14.81
C GLU A 69 -1.84 -4.33 13.75
N HIS A 70 -1.78 -5.29 12.84
CA HIS A 70 -0.85 -5.26 11.71
C HIS A 70 -1.16 -4.10 10.75
N LYS A 71 -2.42 -3.91 10.35
CA LYS A 71 -2.81 -2.76 9.51
C LYS A 71 -2.53 -1.42 10.20
N ASN A 72 -2.74 -1.35 11.52
CA ASN A 72 -2.39 -0.16 12.31
C ASN A 72 -0.88 0.09 12.30
N TRP A 73 -0.07 -0.97 12.48
CA TRP A 73 1.38 -0.88 12.43
C TRP A 73 1.88 -0.47 11.03
N GLU A 74 1.33 -1.02 9.95
CA GLU A 74 1.63 -0.60 8.57
C GLU A 74 1.37 0.90 8.39
N LYS A 75 0.22 1.39 8.86
CA LYS A 75 -0.11 2.82 8.84
C LYS A 75 0.91 3.67 9.60
N LEU A 76 1.34 3.23 10.79
CA LEU A 76 2.30 3.96 11.62
C LEU A 76 3.72 3.93 11.03
N SER A 77 4.11 2.80 10.42
CA SER A 77 5.41 2.62 9.78
C SER A 77 5.51 3.32 8.42
N GLY A 78 4.37 3.68 7.81
CA GLY A 78 4.31 4.25 6.47
C GLY A 78 4.63 3.26 5.36
N ARG A 79 4.61 1.95 5.63
CA ARG A 79 4.93 0.91 4.66
C ARG A 79 3.99 -0.29 4.80
N THR A 80 3.51 -0.81 3.67
CA THR A 80 2.79 -2.08 3.61
C THR A 80 3.76 -3.26 3.76
N ALA A 81 3.40 -4.22 4.60
CA ALA A 81 4.19 -5.41 4.87
C ALA A 81 4.12 -6.39 3.71
N THR A 82 5.21 -7.11 3.49
CA THR A 82 5.24 -8.31 2.65
C THR A 82 5.20 -9.59 3.47
N ILE A 83 5.38 -9.50 4.80
CA ILE A 83 5.18 -10.60 5.75
C ILE A 83 4.07 -10.24 6.74
N PHE A 84 3.07 -11.11 6.87
CA PHE A 84 2.17 -11.12 8.01
C PHE A 84 2.65 -12.17 9.01
N HIS A 85 3.19 -11.73 10.16
CA HIS A 85 3.78 -12.62 11.16
C HIS A 85 2.82 -12.82 12.33
N THR A 86 2.43 -14.05 12.62
CA THR A 86 1.57 -14.41 13.76
C THR A 86 2.17 -15.53 14.60
N TYR A 87 1.57 -15.74 15.78
CA TYR A 87 1.95 -16.79 16.72
C TYR A 87 0.80 -17.75 16.90
N HIS A 88 1.12 -19.04 16.93
CA HIS A 88 0.21 -20.09 17.36
C HIS A 88 0.82 -20.90 18.50
N LYS A 89 -0.03 -21.56 19.28
CA LYS A 89 0.40 -22.47 20.36
C LYS A 89 -0.44 -23.75 20.37
N GLY A 90 0.14 -24.81 20.93
CA GLY A 90 -0.55 -26.08 21.14
C GLY A 90 -1.27 -26.56 19.88
N ASP A 91 -2.56 -26.86 20.01
CA ASP A 91 -3.41 -27.39 18.94
C ASP A 91 -4.27 -26.32 18.25
N GLU A 92 -3.89 -25.04 18.35
CA GLU A 92 -4.58 -23.97 17.63
C GLU A 92 -4.55 -24.26 16.13
N ALA A 93 -5.74 -24.30 15.51
CA ALA A 93 -5.84 -24.48 14.08
C ALA A 93 -5.33 -23.24 13.34
N PHE A 94 -4.46 -23.47 12.35
CA PHE A 94 -3.94 -22.45 11.45
C PHE A 94 -3.87 -22.99 10.01
N PRO A 95 -3.94 -22.11 8.99
CA PRO A 95 -4.23 -20.68 9.08
C PRO A 95 -5.68 -20.39 9.49
N THR A 96 -5.87 -19.35 10.28
CA THR A 96 -7.19 -18.79 10.61
C THR A 96 -7.81 -18.07 9.41
N LYS A 97 -9.12 -17.79 9.47
CA LYS A 97 -9.81 -17.04 8.41
C LYS A 97 -9.20 -15.65 8.16
N SER A 98 -8.73 -14.97 9.20
CA SER A 98 -8.09 -13.66 9.07
C SER A 98 -6.70 -13.76 8.45
N GLU A 99 -5.91 -14.80 8.76
CA GLU A 99 -4.61 -15.04 8.13
C GLU A 99 -4.74 -15.36 6.65
N ILE A 100 -5.73 -16.17 6.27
CA ILE A 100 -6.07 -16.43 4.87
C ILE A 100 -6.44 -15.11 4.18
N ALA A 101 -7.33 -14.30 4.78
CA ALA A 101 -7.74 -13.03 4.19
C ALA A 101 -6.57 -12.03 4.03
N MET A 102 -5.66 -11.95 5.01
CA MET A 102 -4.48 -11.07 4.95
C MET A 102 -3.47 -11.48 3.87
N THR A 103 -3.36 -12.78 3.58
CA THR A 103 -2.38 -13.33 2.64
C THR A 103 -2.93 -13.49 1.23
N GLN A 104 -4.25 -13.59 1.09
CA GLN A 104 -4.96 -13.60 -0.19
C GLN A 104 -5.41 -12.21 -0.65
N ASP A 105 -5.06 -11.13 0.05
CA ASP A 105 -5.34 -9.75 -0.37
C ASP A 105 -4.56 -9.42 -1.66
N PRO A 106 -5.22 -9.26 -2.83
CA PRO A 106 -4.54 -8.99 -4.09
C PRO A 106 -3.94 -7.58 -4.16
N ALA A 107 -4.44 -6.64 -3.33
CA ALA A 107 -3.92 -5.28 -3.28
C ALA A 107 -2.62 -5.19 -2.47
N ASN A 108 -2.43 -6.12 -1.51
CA ASN A 108 -1.29 -6.14 -0.62
C ASN A 108 -0.84 -7.59 -0.41
N PRO A 109 -0.13 -8.18 -1.40
CA PRO A 109 0.29 -9.58 -1.32
C PRO A 109 1.29 -9.79 -0.17
N ARG A 110 1.01 -10.78 0.67
CA ARG A 110 1.80 -11.10 1.87
C ARG A 110 2.09 -12.60 1.99
N VAL A 111 3.26 -12.91 2.52
CA VAL A 111 3.61 -14.25 3.01
C VAL A 111 3.19 -14.37 4.47
N LEU A 112 2.58 -15.49 4.84
CA LEU A 112 2.31 -15.83 6.24
C LEU A 112 3.57 -16.41 6.88
N LEU A 113 4.07 -15.77 7.94
CA LEU A 113 5.13 -16.32 8.78
C LEU A 113 4.54 -16.70 10.13
N LEU A 114 4.66 -17.97 10.51
CA LEU A 114 4.09 -18.47 11.77
C LEU A 114 5.21 -18.90 12.70
N ASN A 115 5.17 -18.41 13.94
CA ASN A 115 5.88 -19.06 15.04
C ASN A 115 4.91 -19.95 15.81
N TRP A 116 5.13 -21.25 15.77
CA TRP A 116 4.29 -22.23 16.47
C TRP A 116 4.98 -22.77 17.72
N LYS A 117 4.40 -22.53 18.89
CA LYS A 117 4.88 -23.05 20.16
C LYS A 117 4.07 -24.28 20.58
N ILE A 118 4.51 -25.44 20.10
CA ILE A 118 3.83 -26.73 20.29
C ILE A 118 3.72 -27.08 21.79
N ALA A 119 4.81 -26.93 22.55
CA ALA A 119 4.90 -27.36 23.95
C ALA A 119 4.04 -26.55 24.95
N TYR A 120 3.30 -25.53 24.51
CA TYR A 120 2.51 -24.68 25.41
C TYR A 120 1.16 -25.29 25.83
N GLY A 121 0.78 -26.43 25.27
CA GLY A 121 -0.59 -26.95 25.41
C GLY A 121 -1.62 -26.01 24.79
N SER A 122 -2.89 -26.41 24.81
CA SER A 122 -4.03 -25.60 24.33
C SER A 122 -4.34 -24.44 25.28
#